data_AF-A0AAD6BK94-F1
#
_entry.id   AF-A0AAD6BK94-F1
#
_cell.length_a   1.000
_cell.length_b   1.000
_cell.length_c   1.000
_cell.angle_alpha   90.00
_cell.angle_beta   90.00
_cell.angle_gamma   90.00
#
_symmetry.space_group_name_H-M   'P 1'
#
loop_
_entity.id
_entity.type
_entity.pdbx_description
1 polymer ?
#
loop_
_entity_poly.entity_id
_entity_poly.type
_entity_poly.pdbx_seq_one_letter_code
_entity_poly.pdbx_strand_id
1 'polypeptide(L)'
;MKLGILFGSHRSTVITLYNGSIGSSSVLFLVIKLLHEAGKIPHPLPDGYTCGITCGKSKTLSLEQITAEGNNQPTTGEVKDVPDQEKSLRECLKSRLFWWHLLWLSVMLLRHYLYIGTLNPMLQRLTNGDPSLVSWYTNAFAITQLCGVLCAPWNGLIFDRNKGKPSTEGESEQEADLRASVLSLFLTALQCMLFSVCACIPSLPLQYFTFVLEVINRSFLFGGNAVFINVAFPLCHFAKLFGLVLALSSVFSLLQYACFALVNGPLHGDPLYVNIGVSLLILLAFIHPLSVFLHCRSLASQRAISASS
;
A
#
# COMPACT_ATOMS: atom_id res chain seq x y z
N MET A 1 -12.12 7.30 -4.61
CA MET A 1 -11.49 7.65 -3.31
C MET A 1 -10.96 9.08 -3.40
N LYS A 2 -11.81 10.10 -3.19
CA LYS A 2 -11.45 11.52 -3.37
C LYS A 2 -11.06 12.23 -2.05
N LEU A 3 -11.21 11.56 -0.89
CA LEU A 3 -10.97 12.15 0.44
C LEU A 3 -9.55 12.70 0.63
N GLY A 4 -8.52 12.05 0.07
CA GLY A 4 -7.13 12.51 0.15
C GLY A 4 -6.85 13.82 -0.61
N ILE A 5 -7.74 14.26 -1.51
CA ILE A 5 -7.58 15.52 -2.26
C ILE A 5 -7.81 16.73 -1.35
N LEU A 6 -8.67 16.63 -0.33
CA LEU A 6 -8.92 17.72 0.63
C LEU A 6 -7.74 18.02 1.56
N PHE A 7 -6.78 17.10 1.71
CA PHE A 7 -5.71 17.20 2.72
C PHE A 7 -4.34 17.63 2.18
N GLY A 8 -4.25 18.01 0.89
CA GLY A 8 -3.04 18.59 0.29
C GLY A 8 -1.76 17.82 0.62
N SER A 9 -0.86 18.45 1.38
CA SER A 9 0.44 17.89 1.79
C SER A 9 0.37 16.62 2.66
N HIS A 10 -0.78 16.30 3.26
CA HIS A 10 -0.97 15.12 4.13
C HIS A 10 -1.77 13.99 3.46
N ARG A 11 -1.98 14.09 2.14
CA ARG A 11 -2.73 13.12 1.33
C ARG A 11 -2.25 11.68 1.52
N SER A 12 -0.93 11.45 1.53
CA SER A 12 -0.39 10.10 1.66
C SER A 12 -0.66 9.55 3.05
N THR A 13 -0.39 10.32 4.10
CA THR A 13 -0.74 9.97 5.50
C THR A 13 -2.21 9.55 5.64
N VAL A 14 -3.17 10.28 5.05
CA VAL A 14 -4.60 9.92 5.11
C VAL A 14 -4.92 8.63 4.34
N ILE A 15 -4.34 8.44 3.15
CA ILE A 15 -4.49 7.21 2.35
C ILE A 15 -3.92 5.99 3.10
N THR A 16 -2.75 6.15 3.72
CA THR A 16 -2.07 5.09 4.49
C THR A 16 -2.84 4.75 5.76
N LEU A 17 -3.37 5.75 6.49
CA LEU A 17 -4.22 5.54 7.66
C LEU A 17 -5.46 4.70 7.32
N TYR A 18 -6.17 5.03 6.24
CA TYR A 18 -7.35 4.27 5.81
C TYR A 18 -7.00 2.83 5.41
N ASN A 19 -5.99 2.63 4.54
CA ASN A 19 -5.69 1.31 3.99
C ASN A 19 -4.93 0.40 4.96
N GLY A 20 -4.03 0.95 5.79
CA GLY A 20 -3.34 0.21 6.85
C GLY A 20 -4.29 -0.28 7.95
N SER A 21 -5.39 0.44 8.19
CA SER A 21 -6.38 0.08 9.21
C SER A 21 -7.46 -0.91 8.73
N ILE A 22 -7.39 -1.42 7.49
CA ILE A 22 -8.35 -2.41 6.97
C ILE A 22 -8.42 -3.67 7.85
N GLY A 23 -7.31 -4.05 8.51
CA GLY A 23 -7.26 -5.14 9.47
C GLY A 23 -7.94 -4.87 10.81
N SER A 24 -8.23 -3.61 11.15
CA SER A 24 -8.84 -3.16 12.41
C SER A 24 -10.13 -2.39 12.11
N SER A 25 -11.00 -2.96 11.28
CA SER A 25 -12.18 -2.30 10.69
C SER A 25 -13.08 -1.56 11.70
N SER A 26 -13.31 -2.14 12.89
CA SER A 26 -14.05 -1.48 13.98
C SER A 26 -13.36 -0.23 14.52
N VAL A 27 -12.02 -0.25 14.62
CA VAL A 27 -11.22 0.89 15.08
C VAL A 27 -11.13 1.96 13.98
N LEU A 28 -10.99 1.56 12.72
CA LEU A 28 -11.04 2.50 11.58
C LEU A 28 -12.38 3.25 11.55
N PHE A 29 -13.50 2.56 11.75
CA PHE A 29 -14.82 3.20 11.83
C PHE A 29 -14.91 4.20 12.99
N LEU A 30 -14.41 3.84 14.18
CA LEU A 30 -14.35 4.76 15.33
C LEU A 30 -13.45 5.97 15.08
N VAL A 31 -12.26 5.79 14.48
CA VAL A 31 -11.35 6.90 14.15
C VAL A 31 -11.99 7.84 13.11
N ILE A 32 -12.65 7.30 12.07
CA ILE A 32 -13.37 8.11 11.09
C ILE A 32 -14.54 8.85 11.76
N LYS A 33 -15.30 8.19 12.65
CA LYS A 33 -16.41 8.80 13.40
C LYS A 33 -15.94 9.93 14.31
N LEU A 34 -14.83 9.76 15.03
CA LEU A 34 -14.24 10.79 15.88
C LEU A 34 -13.68 11.96 15.07
N LEU A 35 -13.08 11.72 13.90
CA LEU A 35 -12.62 12.79 13.00
C LEU A 35 -13.77 13.56 12.35
N HIS A 36 -14.89 12.89 12.08
CA HIS A 36 -16.14 13.49 11.62
C HIS A 36 -16.78 14.35 12.73
N GLU A 37 -16.92 13.82 13.95
CA GLU A 37 -17.42 14.55 15.12
C GLU A 37 -16.52 15.74 15.52
N ALA A 38 -15.21 15.65 15.28
CA ALA A 38 -14.25 16.74 15.47
C ALA A 38 -14.25 17.81 14.35
N GLY A 39 -15.16 17.73 13.38
CA GLY A 39 -15.32 18.74 12.31
C GLY A 39 -14.14 18.85 11.34
N LYS A 40 -13.19 17.90 11.35
CA LYS A 40 -11.99 17.92 10.50
C LYS A 40 -12.19 17.33 9.09
N ILE A 41 -13.44 17.01 8.74
CA ILE A 41 -13.86 16.60 7.40
C ILE A 41 -14.77 17.70 6.84
N PRO A 42 -14.27 18.59 5.96
CA PRO A 42 -15.09 19.65 5.39
C PRO A 42 -16.20 19.13 4.47
N HIS A 43 -17.42 19.61 4.70
CA HIS A 43 -18.59 19.48 3.83
C HIS A 43 -19.39 20.81 3.86
N PRO A 44 -20.15 21.18 2.82
CA PRO A 44 -20.91 20.31 1.90
C PRO A 44 -20.12 19.61 0.78
N LEU A 45 -20.78 18.65 0.13
CA LEU A 45 -20.43 18.22 -1.24
C LEU A 45 -20.95 19.26 -2.23
N PRO A 46 -20.23 19.59 -3.32
CA PRO A 46 -20.78 20.43 -4.39
C PRO A 46 -21.98 19.75 -5.06
N ASP A 47 -23.02 20.52 -5.34
CA ASP A 47 -24.19 20.05 -6.09
C ASP A 47 -23.77 19.51 -7.48
N GLY A 48 -24.29 18.33 -7.84
CA GLY A 48 -23.90 17.62 -9.07
C GLY A 48 -22.83 16.53 -8.90
N TYR A 49 -22.37 16.23 -7.69
CA TYR A 49 -21.38 15.17 -7.44
C TYR A 49 -21.93 13.76 -7.70
N THR A 50 -21.82 13.28 -8.95
CA THR A 50 -22.17 11.90 -9.30
C THR A 50 -21.12 10.93 -8.76
N CYS A 51 -21.55 9.95 -7.95
CA CYS A 51 -20.67 8.88 -7.49
C CYS A 51 -20.30 7.98 -8.69
N GLY A 52 -19.04 8.04 -9.13
CA GLY A 52 -18.56 7.38 -10.35
C GLY A 52 -18.48 5.87 -10.26
N ILE A 53 -19.63 5.19 -10.28
CA ILE A 53 -19.77 3.76 -10.59
C ILE A 53 -20.44 3.62 -11.97
N THR A 54 -19.78 4.16 -13.01
CA THR A 54 -20.24 3.99 -14.40
C THR A 54 -19.46 2.86 -15.05
N CYS A 55 -20.03 1.65 -15.03
CA CYS A 55 -19.47 0.49 -15.70
C CYS A 55 -19.91 0.46 -17.17
N GLY A 56 -19.11 1.05 -18.05
CA GLY A 56 -19.14 0.79 -19.49
C GLY A 56 -19.85 1.84 -20.37
N LYS A 57 -19.29 1.98 -21.58
CA LYS A 57 -19.75 2.75 -22.75
C LYS A 57 -19.75 4.28 -22.63
N SER A 58 -18.77 4.90 -23.31
CA SER A 58 -18.79 6.31 -23.66
C SER A 58 -20.02 6.67 -24.51
N LYS A 59 -20.63 7.81 -24.22
CA LYS A 59 -21.21 8.70 -25.23
C LYS A 59 -20.93 10.15 -24.85
N THR A 60 -20.39 10.91 -25.80
CA THR A 60 -20.31 12.36 -25.77
C THR A 60 -21.73 12.94 -25.74
N LEU A 61 -21.98 13.93 -24.89
CA LEU A 61 -23.17 14.78 -24.97
C LEU A 61 -22.80 16.20 -24.55
N SER A 62 -22.62 17.06 -25.54
CA SER A 62 -22.68 18.52 -25.37
C SER A 62 -24.14 18.95 -25.25
N LEU A 63 -24.44 19.95 -24.43
CA LEU A 63 -25.67 20.73 -24.57
C LEU A 63 -25.47 22.19 -24.10
N GLU A 64 -25.31 23.07 -25.08
CA GLU A 64 -25.66 24.50 -25.08
C GLU A 64 -27.07 24.75 -24.48
N GLN A 65 -27.49 25.89 -23.91
CA GLN A 65 -26.91 27.21 -23.57
C GLN A 65 -28.07 28.05 -22.90
N ILE A 66 -27.85 29.33 -22.52
CA ILE A 66 -28.90 30.39 -22.32
C ILE A 66 -29.81 30.17 -21.06
N THR A 67 -30.01 31.06 -20.06
CA THR A 67 -29.60 32.44 -19.66
C THR A 67 -29.82 32.57 -18.12
N ALA A 68 -29.56 33.64 -17.34
CA ALA A 68 -29.18 35.05 -17.58
C ALA A 68 -28.47 35.67 -16.33
N GLU A 69 -28.10 36.95 -16.44
CA GLU A 69 -27.86 38.02 -15.42
C GLU A 69 -27.42 37.70 -13.97
N GLY A 70 -26.33 38.36 -13.53
CA GLY A 70 -25.96 38.47 -12.11
C GLY A 70 -24.46 38.71 -11.87
N ASN A 71 -24.00 39.96 -12.01
CA ASN A 71 -22.57 40.31 -11.95
C ASN A 71 -21.98 40.20 -10.53
N ASN A 72 -20.81 39.54 -10.36
CA ASN A 72 -19.67 40.02 -9.58
C ASN A 72 -18.55 38.97 -9.49
N GLN A 73 -17.36 39.32 -10.00
CA GLN A 73 -16.12 38.54 -9.88
C GLN A 73 -15.31 39.04 -8.67
N PRO A 74 -14.58 38.17 -7.96
CA PRO A 74 -13.13 38.31 -8.04
C PRO A 74 -12.41 36.99 -8.33
N THR A 75 -11.43 37.10 -9.22
CA THR A 75 -10.32 36.20 -9.52
C THR A 75 -10.06 35.09 -8.49
N THR A 76 -10.49 33.86 -8.81
CA THR A 76 -9.80 32.64 -8.38
C THR A 76 -9.07 32.11 -9.61
N GLY A 77 -7.77 31.87 -9.50
CA GLY A 77 -6.93 31.49 -10.63
C GLY A 77 -7.42 30.19 -11.29
N GLU A 78 -7.53 30.21 -12.63
CA GLU A 78 -7.84 29.02 -13.41
C GLU A 78 -6.80 27.94 -13.14
N VAL A 79 -7.23 26.84 -12.51
CA VAL A 79 -6.55 25.57 -12.69
C VAL A 79 -6.72 25.24 -14.16
N LYS A 80 -5.67 25.47 -14.96
CA LYS A 80 -5.61 24.99 -16.33
C LYS A 80 -5.64 23.47 -16.30
N ASP A 81 -6.83 22.91 -16.49
CA ASP A 81 -7.00 21.54 -16.98
C ASP A 81 -6.35 21.47 -18.36
N VAL A 82 -5.05 21.20 -18.37
CA VAL A 82 -4.38 20.64 -19.55
C VAL A 82 -4.95 19.24 -19.69
N PRO A 83 -5.62 18.90 -20.82
CA PRO A 83 -6.11 17.55 -21.05
C PRO A 83 -4.92 16.65 -21.43
N ASP A 84 -4.05 16.39 -20.44
CA ASP A 84 -2.94 15.47 -20.59
C ASP A 84 -3.51 14.08 -20.86
N GLN A 85 -2.94 13.41 -21.86
CA GLN A 85 -3.58 12.29 -22.55
C GLN A 85 -3.70 11.09 -21.60
N GLU A 86 -4.85 10.95 -20.92
CA GLU A 86 -5.03 10.01 -19.81
C GLU A 86 -4.60 8.58 -20.20
N LYS A 87 -3.46 8.13 -19.64
CA LYS A 87 -2.89 6.81 -19.89
C LYS A 87 -3.93 5.73 -19.71
N SER A 88 -4.20 4.97 -20.77
CA SER A 88 -5.22 3.93 -20.77
C SER A 88 -4.93 2.90 -19.69
N LEU A 89 -5.97 2.31 -19.10
CA LEU A 89 -5.83 1.15 -18.21
C LEU A 89 -4.95 0.06 -18.84
N ARG A 90 -5.05 -0.17 -20.15
CA ARG A 90 -4.22 -1.16 -20.86
C ARG A 90 -2.73 -0.81 -20.86
N GLU A 91 -2.39 0.47 -20.87
CA GLU A 91 -1.01 0.98 -20.80
C GLU A 91 -0.49 0.90 -19.38
N CYS A 92 -1.33 1.23 -18.39
CA CYS A 92 -1.03 1.05 -16.97
C CYS A 92 -0.66 -0.42 -16.67
N LEU A 93 -1.44 -1.39 -17.17
CA LEU A 93 -1.16 -2.83 -17.01
C LEU A 93 0.07 -3.33 -17.80
N LYS A 94 0.48 -2.62 -18.86
CA LYS A 94 1.72 -2.92 -19.59
C LYS A 94 2.95 -2.26 -18.95
N SER A 95 2.77 -1.35 -17.99
CA SER A 95 3.88 -0.66 -17.33
C SER A 95 4.78 -1.63 -16.58
N ARG A 96 6.10 -1.47 -16.75
CA ARG A 96 7.12 -2.21 -15.98
C ARG A 96 6.96 -1.99 -14.46
N LEU A 97 6.53 -0.78 -14.05
CA LEU A 97 6.29 -0.46 -12.64
C LEU A 97 5.15 -1.29 -12.04
N PHE A 98 4.10 -1.59 -12.81
CA PHE A 98 2.96 -2.40 -12.37
C PHE A 98 3.40 -3.82 -12.01
N TRP A 99 4.17 -4.47 -12.90
CA TRP A 99 4.60 -5.86 -12.70
C TRP A 99 5.60 -6.03 -11.55
N TRP A 100 6.53 -5.09 -11.38
CA TRP A 100 7.41 -5.12 -10.21
C TRP A 100 6.67 -4.84 -8.90
N HIS A 101 5.69 -3.92 -8.90
CA HIS A 101 4.87 -3.67 -7.71
C HIS A 101 3.97 -4.86 -7.35
N LEU A 102 3.41 -5.52 -8.37
CA LEU A 102 2.65 -6.75 -8.21
C LEU A 102 3.52 -7.88 -7.62
N LEU A 103 4.75 -8.06 -8.11
CA LEU A 103 5.70 -9.04 -7.56
C LEU A 103 6.05 -8.73 -6.09
N TRP A 104 6.38 -7.47 -5.79
CA TRP A 104 6.65 -6.98 -4.43
C TRP A 104 5.49 -7.31 -3.49
N LEU A 105 4.26 -6.93 -3.85
CA LEU A 105 3.10 -7.21 -3.01
C LEU A 105 2.82 -8.71 -2.89
N SER A 106 2.87 -9.46 -4.00
CA SER A 106 2.58 -10.90 -4.03
C SER A 106 3.50 -11.71 -3.11
N VAL A 107 4.81 -11.47 -3.16
CA VAL A 107 5.80 -12.19 -2.34
C VAL A 107 5.63 -11.86 -0.86
N MET A 108 5.45 -10.58 -0.53
CA MET A 108 5.31 -10.14 0.86
C MET A 108 3.97 -10.60 1.44
N LEU A 109 2.89 -10.54 0.66
CA LEU A 109 1.55 -10.98 1.08
C LEU A 109 1.51 -12.50 1.32
N LEU A 110 2.13 -13.30 0.46
CA LEU A 110 2.33 -14.74 0.67
C LEU A 110 3.03 -15.02 2.01
N ARG A 111 4.06 -14.24 2.37
CA ARG A 111 4.76 -14.43 3.66
C ARG A 111 3.86 -14.22 4.87
N HIS A 112 3.03 -13.18 4.87
CA HIS A 112 2.11 -12.89 5.99
C HIS A 112 1.06 -14.00 6.10
N TYR A 113 0.44 -14.40 4.99
CA TYR A 113 -0.56 -15.46 5.00
C TYR A 113 0.02 -16.80 5.49
N LEU A 114 1.21 -17.18 5.01
CA LEU A 114 1.90 -18.37 5.48
C LEU A 114 2.23 -18.29 6.98
N TYR A 115 2.67 -17.12 7.48
CA TYR A 115 2.92 -16.93 8.91
C TYR A 115 1.65 -17.11 9.75
N ILE A 116 0.57 -16.42 9.38
CA ILE A 116 -0.71 -16.47 10.11
C ILE A 116 -1.25 -17.91 10.16
N GLY A 117 -1.21 -18.65 9.05
CA GLY A 117 -1.68 -20.04 9.04
C GLY A 117 -0.70 -21.05 9.67
N THR A 118 0.61 -20.77 9.73
CA THR A 118 1.57 -21.62 10.46
C THR A 118 1.64 -21.29 11.95
N LEU A 119 1.14 -20.14 12.40
CA LEU A 119 1.35 -19.63 13.76
C LEU A 119 0.83 -20.59 14.84
N ASN A 120 -0.43 -21.03 14.77
CA ASN A 120 -0.99 -21.92 15.79
C ASN A 120 -0.27 -23.28 15.86
N PRO A 121 0.00 -23.99 14.73
CA PRO A 121 0.85 -25.19 14.74
C PRO A 121 2.28 -24.94 15.24
N MET A 122 2.89 -23.79 14.91
CA MET A 122 4.21 -23.41 15.42
C MET A 122 4.18 -23.26 16.94
N LEU A 123 3.20 -22.53 17.49
CA LEU A 123 3.03 -22.34 18.93
C LEU A 123 2.81 -23.69 19.63
N GLN A 124 1.94 -24.55 19.11
CA GLN A 124 1.74 -25.90 19.65
C GLN A 124 3.04 -26.69 19.74
N ARG A 125 3.92 -26.63 18.72
CA ARG A 125 5.23 -27.29 18.80
C ARG A 125 6.17 -26.61 19.81
N LEU A 126 6.21 -25.28 19.84
CA LEU A 126 7.11 -24.52 20.72
C LEU A 126 6.72 -24.60 22.21
N THR A 127 5.45 -24.83 22.54
CA THR A 127 4.97 -25.00 23.92
C THR A 127 4.85 -26.47 24.35
N ASN A 128 5.35 -27.43 23.55
CA ASN A 128 5.15 -28.87 23.74
C ASN A 128 3.67 -29.27 23.91
N GLY A 129 2.76 -28.55 23.24
CA GLY A 129 1.33 -28.81 23.26
C GLY A 129 0.55 -28.18 24.42
N ASP A 130 1.17 -27.39 25.30
CA ASP A 130 0.46 -26.73 26.41
C ASP A 130 -0.63 -25.76 25.86
N PRO A 131 -1.93 -26.04 26.09
CA PRO A 131 -3.02 -25.24 25.54
C PRO A 131 -3.12 -23.85 26.18
N SER A 132 -2.65 -23.69 27.43
CA SER A 132 -2.69 -22.42 28.16
C SER A 132 -1.71 -21.42 27.54
N LEU A 133 -0.47 -21.87 27.27
CA LEU A 133 0.55 -21.07 26.61
C LEU A 133 0.19 -20.79 25.14
N VAL A 134 -0.34 -21.75 24.39
CA VAL A 134 -0.80 -21.50 23.01
C VAL A 134 -1.87 -20.41 23.00
N SER A 135 -2.90 -20.53 23.86
CA SER A 135 -3.95 -19.50 23.98
C SER A 135 -3.37 -18.13 24.35
N TRP A 136 -2.44 -18.06 25.30
CA TRP A 136 -1.77 -16.82 25.70
C TRP A 136 -1.05 -16.13 24.53
N TYR A 137 -0.25 -16.87 23.76
CA TYR A 137 0.48 -16.31 22.61
C TYR A 137 -0.45 -15.93 21.45
N THR A 138 -1.50 -16.73 21.16
CA THR A 138 -2.51 -16.38 20.15
C THR A 138 -3.30 -15.13 20.54
N ASN A 139 -3.65 -14.98 21.83
CA ASN A 139 -4.29 -13.76 22.34
C ASN A 139 -3.36 -12.54 22.25
N ALA A 140 -2.08 -12.68 22.59
CA ALA A 140 -1.09 -11.62 22.44
C ALA A 140 -0.91 -11.19 20.96
N PHE A 141 -0.90 -12.14 20.03
CA PHE A 141 -0.91 -11.84 18.60
C PHE A 141 -2.16 -11.06 18.18
N ALA A 142 -3.35 -11.50 18.62
CA ALA A 142 -4.61 -10.84 18.32
C ALA A 142 -4.67 -9.39 18.87
N ILE A 143 -4.19 -9.16 20.09
CA ILE A 143 -4.07 -7.82 20.67
C ILE A 143 -3.09 -6.97 19.84
N THR A 144 -1.94 -7.54 19.45
CA THR A 144 -0.94 -6.84 18.63
C THR A 144 -1.54 -6.41 17.27
N GLN A 145 -2.36 -7.26 16.63
CA GLN A 145 -3.06 -6.92 15.38
C GLN A 145 -3.95 -5.68 15.51
N LEU A 146 -4.67 -5.52 16.62
CA LEU A 146 -5.52 -4.35 16.89
C LEU A 146 -4.70 -3.06 16.99
N CYS A 147 -3.47 -3.14 17.49
CA CYS A 147 -2.55 -2.00 17.57
C CYS A 147 -2.00 -1.55 16.20
N GLY A 148 -2.23 -2.28 15.11
CA GLY A 148 -1.72 -1.95 13.77
C GLY A 148 -2.17 -0.59 13.23
N VAL A 149 -3.32 -0.08 13.70
CA VAL A 149 -3.81 1.28 13.43
C VAL A 149 -2.80 2.37 13.83
N LEU A 150 -2.02 2.16 14.90
CA LEU A 150 -1.02 3.12 15.38
C LEU A 150 0.16 3.25 14.42
N CYS A 151 0.42 2.19 13.64
CA CYS A 151 1.49 2.12 12.66
C CYS A 151 1.03 2.57 11.26
N ALA A 152 -0.29 2.62 11.02
CA ALA A 152 -0.89 3.01 9.75
C ALA A 152 -0.54 4.44 9.27
N PRO A 153 -0.38 5.49 10.09
CA PRO A 153 0.05 6.80 9.57
C PRO A 153 1.56 6.87 9.25
N TRP A 154 2.40 5.98 9.78
CA TRP A 154 3.86 6.13 9.71
C TRP A 154 4.42 6.03 8.28
N ASN A 155 3.92 5.10 7.46
CA ASN A 155 4.39 4.95 6.08
C ASN A 155 4.06 6.18 5.22
N GLY A 156 2.85 6.73 5.37
CA GLY A 156 2.45 7.97 4.71
C GLY A 156 3.22 9.19 5.21
N LEU A 157 3.53 9.27 6.51
CA LEU A 157 4.38 10.34 7.07
C LEU A 157 5.82 10.26 6.54
N ILE A 158 6.38 9.06 6.38
CA ILE A 158 7.70 8.85 5.76
C ILE A 158 7.68 9.29 4.29
N PHE A 159 6.60 8.99 3.56
CA PHE A 159 6.40 9.45 2.19
C PHE A 159 6.31 10.99 2.11
N ASP A 160 5.40 11.59 2.86
CA ASP A 160 5.13 13.04 2.84
C ASP A 160 6.39 13.83 3.27
N ARG A 161 7.15 13.35 4.26
CA ARG A 161 8.45 13.92 4.66
C ARG A 161 9.52 13.84 3.56
N ASN A 162 9.48 12.79 2.73
CA ASN A 162 10.39 12.67 1.58
C ASN A 162 9.94 13.50 0.37
N LYS A 163 8.63 13.70 0.18
CA LYS A 163 8.07 14.61 -0.83
C LYS A 163 8.50 16.06 -0.57
N GLY A 164 8.55 16.48 0.70
CA GLY A 164 9.01 17.82 1.10
C GLY A 164 10.50 18.16 0.87
N LYS A 165 11.26 17.29 0.20
CA LYS A 165 12.63 17.63 -0.26
C LYS A 165 12.54 18.49 -1.53
N PRO A 166 13.38 19.52 -1.70
CA PRO A 166 13.32 20.37 -2.88
C PRO A 166 13.38 19.53 -4.17
N SER A 167 12.42 19.79 -5.05
CA SER A 167 12.41 19.24 -6.42
C SER A 167 13.58 19.83 -7.20
N THR A 168 14.13 19.05 -8.12
CA THR A 168 15.10 19.57 -9.09
C THR A 168 14.39 20.46 -10.11
N GLU A 169 15.07 21.47 -10.66
CA GLU A 169 14.47 22.32 -11.69
C GLU A 169 14.05 21.47 -12.91
N GLY A 170 12.85 21.73 -13.42
CA GLY A 170 12.25 20.92 -14.50
C GLY A 170 11.77 19.53 -14.09
N GLU A 171 11.74 19.17 -12.80
CA GLU A 171 11.15 17.92 -12.31
C GLU A 171 9.63 17.98 -12.25
N SER A 172 8.95 16.99 -12.84
CA SER A 172 7.49 16.86 -12.69
C SER A 172 7.11 16.45 -11.26
N GLU A 173 5.94 16.88 -10.76
CA GLU A 173 5.46 16.49 -9.42
C GLU A 173 5.37 14.96 -9.30
N GLN A 174 4.95 14.27 -10.36
CA GLN A 174 4.88 12.81 -10.41
C GLN A 174 6.26 12.15 -10.26
N GLU A 175 7.33 12.71 -10.85
CA GLU A 175 8.70 12.21 -10.66
C GLU A 175 9.19 12.40 -9.22
N ALA A 176 8.95 13.57 -8.63
CA ALA A 176 9.34 13.87 -7.26
C ALA A 176 8.62 12.94 -6.25
N ASP A 177 7.33 12.69 -6.44
CA ASP A 177 6.52 11.77 -5.64
C ASP A 177 6.96 10.32 -5.83
N LEU A 178 7.25 9.91 -7.07
CA LEU A 178 7.74 8.57 -7.35
C LEU A 178 9.12 8.33 -6.71
N ARG A 179 10.01 9.35 -6.72
CA ARG A 179 11.29 9.34 -6.00
C ARG A 179 11.08 9.25 -4.49
N ALA A 180 10.09 9.96 -3.92
CA ALA A 180 9.74 9.87 -2.50
C ALA A 180 9.28 8.46 -2.11
N SER A 181 8.55 7.78 -2.99
CA SER A 181 8.04 6.40 -2.81
C SER A 181 9.13 5.36 -2.55
N VAL A 182 10.33 5.53 -3.13
CA VAL A 182 11.42 4.54 -3.09
C VAL A 182 11.78 4.15 -1.65
N LEU A 183 11.91 5.13 -0.75
CA LEU A 183 12.26 4.87 0.65
C LEU A 183 11.15 4.11 1.38
N SER A 184 9.89 4.49 1.16
CA SER A 184 8.74 3.80 1.75
C SER A 184 8.71 2.32 1.33
N LEU A 185 8.81 2.05 0.02
CA LEU A 185 8.83 0.70 -0.53
C LEU A 185 10.02 -0.15 -0.06
N PHE A 186 11.20 0.46 0.08
CA PHE A 186 12.40 -0.19 0.59
C PHE A 186 12.29 -0.52 2.09
N LEU A 187 11.79 0.41 2.91
CA LEU A 187 11.61 0.18 4.35
C LEU A 187 10.61 -0.95 4.60
N THR A 188 9.50 -1.01 3.87
CA THR A 188 8.56 -2.15 3.95
C THR A 188 9.24 -3.46 3.54
N ALA A 189 10.04 -3.48 2.46
CA ALA A 189 10.78 -4.68 2.06
C ALA A 189 11.75 -5.17 3.16
N LEU A 190 12.46 -4.23 3.79
CA LEU A 190 13.37 -4.48 4.91
C LEU A 190 12.64 -4.97 6.17
N GLN A 191 11.51 -4.34 6.53
CA GLN A 191 10.66 -4.77 7.65
C GLN A 191 10.15 -6.19 7.45
N CYS A 192 9.70 -6.53 6.23
CA CYS A 192 9.23 -7.88 5.89
C CYS A 192 10.35 -8.92 5.95
N MET A 193 11.56 -8.58 5.50
CA MET A 193 12.73 -9.45 5.62
C MET A 193 13.07 -9.71 7.10
N LEU A 194 13.13 -8.66 7.93
CA LEU A 194 13.42 -8.78 9.36
C LEU A 194 12.37 -9.63 10.08
N PHE A 195 11.08 -9.36 9.85
CA PHE A 195 9.96 -10.20 10.30
C PHE A 195 10.16 -11.66 9.88
N SER A 196 10.48 -11.90 8.60
CA SER A 196 10.64 -13.25 8.07
C SER A 196 11.76 -14.03 8.74
N VAL A 197 12.91 -13.38 9.00
CA VAL A 197 14.06 -13.97 9.70
C VAL A 197 13.72 -14.26 11.15
N CYS A 198 13.10 -13.33 11.89
CA CYS A 198 12.66 -13.58 13.26
C CYS A 198 11.67 -14.76 13.35
N ALA A 199 10.72 -14.84 12.41
CA ALA A 199 9.76 -15.94 12.29
C ALA A 199 10.37 -17.29 11.86
N CYS A 200 11.64 -17.34 11.42
CA CYS A 200 12.35 -18.61 11.19
C CYS A 200 12.92 -19.19 12.49
N ILE A 201 13.14 -18.38 13.53
CA ILE A 201 13.85 -18.79 14.75
C ILE A 201 12.85 -19.40 15.74
N PRO A 202 12.98 -20.69 16.10
CA PRO A 202 12.01 -21.41 16.94
C PRO A 202 12.18 -21.04 18.42
N SER A 203 11.80 -19.83 18.80
CA SER A 203 11.86 -19.35 20.20
C SER A 203 10.61 -18.57 20.59
N LEU A 204 10.02 -18.93 21.74
CA LEU A 204 8.79 -18.31 22.26
C LEU A 204 8.94 -16.81 22.57
N PRO A 205 9.99 -16.34 23.29
CA PRO A 205 10.10 -14.92 23.64
C PRO A 205 10.22 -14.01 22.41
N LEU A 206 10.87 -14.48 21.34
CA LEU A 206 11.03 -13.73 20.10
C LEU A 206 9.70 -13.59 19.32
N GLN A 207 8.69 -14.44 19.57
CA GLN A 207 7.40 -14.33 18.87
C GLN A 207 6.71 -13.00 19.18
N TYR A 208 6.83 -12.45 20.40
CA TYR A 208 6.31 -11.11 20.70
C TYR A 208 6.91 -10.02 19.81
N PHE A 209 8.22 -10.05 19.59
CA PHE A 209 8.89 -9.13 18.67
C PHE A 209 8.48 -9.39 17.21
N THR A 210 8.33 -10.65 16.83
CA THR A 210 7.86 -11.07 15.51
C THR A 210 6.43 -10.59 15.23
N PHE A 211 5.53 -10.63 16.21
CA PHE A 211 4.17 -10.09 16.12
C PHE A 211 4.17 -8.58 15.88
N VAL A 212 4.99 -7.83 16.63
CA VAL A 212 5.11 -6.38 16.46
C VAL A 212 5.66 -6.03 15.08
N LEU A 213 6.69 -6.74 14.61
CA LEU A 213 7.25 -6.55 13.27
C LEU A 213 6.24 -6.88 12.15
N GLU A 214 5.51 -7.98 12.28
CA GLU A 214 4.47 -8.38 11.32
C GLU A 214 3.41 -7.29 11.19
N VAL A 215 2.91 -6.76 12.31
CA VAL A 215 1.84 -5.75 12.33
C VAL A 215 2.30 -4.41 11.77
N ILE A 216 3.52 -3.95 12.13
CA ILE A 216 4.12 -2.74 11.56
C ILE A 216 4.26 -2.90 10.05
N ASN A 217 4.84 -4.02 9.61
CA ASN A 217 5.08 -4.31 8.21
C ASN A 217 3.76 -4.41 7.41
N ARG A 218 2.72 -5.02 8.00
CA ARG A 218 1.38 -5.14 7.41
C ARG A 218 0.74 -3.77 7.16
N SER A 219 0.81 -2.86 8.12
CA SER A 219 0.33 -1.47 7.95
C SER A 219 1.10 -0.72 6.87
N PHE A 220 2.43 -0.91 6.79
CA PHE A 220 3.27 -0.35 5.74
C PHE A 220 3.00 -0.97 4.36
N LEU A 221 2.67 -2.26 4.29
CA LEU A 221 2.39 -2.98 3.04
C LEU A 221 1.12 -2.45 2.36
N PHE A 222 -0.02 -2.45 3.06
CA PHE A 222 -1.29 -2.01 2.49
C PHE A 222 -1.34 -0.49 2.29
N GLY A 223 -0.79 0.27 3.23
CA GLY A 223 -0.68 1.72 3.14
C GLY A 223 0.26 2.19 2.04
N GLY A 224 1.44 1.58 1.93
CA GLY A 224 2.44 1.87 0.89
C GLY A 224 1.98 1.46 -0.51
N ASN A 225 1.30 0.30 -0.65
CA ASN A 225 0.62 -0.10 -1.90
C ASN A 225 -0.39 0.96 -2.35
N ALA A 226 -1.23 1.46 -1.43
CA ALA A 226 -2.19 2.51 -1.74
C ALA A 226 -1.53 3.82 -2.17
N VAL A 227 -0.49 4.28 -1.46
CA VAL A 227 0.24 5.51 -1.82
C VAL A 227 0.97 5.36 -3.15
N PHE A 228 1.67 4.25 -3.37
CA PHE A 228 2.39 4.00 -4.63
C PHE A 228 1.45 3.99 -5.83
N ILE A 229 0.34 3.25 -5.78
CA ILE A 229 -0.62 3.19 -6.91
C ILE A 229 -1.26 4.56 -7.15
N ASN A 230 -1.45 5.38 -6.10
CA ASN A 230 -1.99 6.74 -6.20
C ASN A 230 -1.05 7.76 -6.85
N VAL A 231 0.26 7.46 -6.85
CA VAL A 231 1.34 8.30 -7.40
C VAL A 231 1.77 7.82 -8.79
N ALA A 232 1.94 6.51 -8.97
CA ALA A 232 2.47 5.92 -10.19
C ALA A 232 1.45 5.84 -11.34
N PHE A 233 0.15 5.96 -11.07
CA PHE A 233 -0.92 5.76 -12.05
C PHE A 233 -2.05 6.79 -11.95
N PRO A 234 -2.80 7.07 -13.04
CA PRO A 234 -3.90 8.03 -13.03
C PRO A 234 -5.02 7.69 -12.03
N LEU A 235 -5.54 8.73 -11.37
CA LEU A 235 -6.56 8.58 -10.32
C LEU A 235 -7.87 7.97 -10.82
N CYS A 236 -8.23 8.21 -12.09
CA CYS A 236 -9.36 7.60 -12.78
C CYS A 236 -9.27 6.07 -12.88
N HIS A 237 -8.10 5.49 -12.65
CA HIS A 237 -7.86 4.04 -12.65
C HIS A 237 -7.40 3.49 -11.29
N PHE A 238 -7.20 4.35 -10.27
CA PHE A 238 -6.70 3.98 -8.95
C PHE A 238 -7.41 2.74 -8.36
N ALA A 239 -8.74 2.77 -8.21
CA ALA A 239 -9.48 1.68 -7.59
C ALA A 239 -9.42 0.38 -8.39
N LYS A 240 -9.34 0.47 -9.72
CA LYS A 240 -9.24 -0.68 -10.63
C LYS A 240 -7.86 -1.34 -10.49
N LEU A 241 -6.79 -0.55 -10.48
CA LEU A 241 -5.42 -1.04 -10.33
C LEU A 241 -5.16 -1.56 -8.92
N PHE A 242 -5.58 -0.84 -7.88
CA PHE A 242 -5.48 -1.26 -6.48
C PHE A 242 -6.20 -2.60 -6.23
N GLY A 243 -7.45 -2.73 -6.68
CA GLY A 243 -8.21 -3.97 -6.57
C GLY A 243 -7.58 -5.13 -7.37
N LEU A 244 -7.10 -4.87 -8.59
CA LEU A 244 -6.46 -5.90 -9.42
C LEU A 244 -5.12 -6.37 -8.84
N VAL A 245 -4.28 -5.45 -8.37
CA VAL A 245 -2.99 -5.78 -7.73
C VAL A 245 -3.21 -6.63 -6.48
N LEU A 246 -4.19 -6.28 -5.64
CA LEU A 246 -4.59 -7.11 -4.50
C LEU A 246 -5.15 -8.47 -4.93
N ALA A 247 -6.05 -8.53 -5.92
CA ALA A 247 -6.64 -9.78 -6.38
C ALA A 247 -5.58 -10.76 -6.93
N LEU A 248 -4.69 -10.29 -7.79
CA LEU A 248 -3.59 -11.10 -8.34
C LEU A 248 -2.61 -11.54 -7.24
N SER A 249 -2.28 -10.66 -6.29
CA SER A 249 -1.42 -11.00 -5.14
C SER A 249 -2.07 -12.04 -4.21
N SER A 250 -3.40 -11.97 -4.02
CA SER A 250 -4.16 -12.95 -3.23
C SER A 250 -4.24 -14.31 -3.93
N VAL A 251 -4.39 -14.35 -5.26
CA VAL A 251 -4.31 -15.58 -6.04
C VAL A 251 -2.92 -16.21 -5.93
N PHE A 252 -1.85 -15.42 -6.03
CA PHE A 252 -0.49 -15.91 -5.78
C PHE A 252 -0.31 -16.42 -4.34
N SER A 253 -0.95 -15.77 -3.38
CA SER A 253 -0.94 -16.19 -1.97
C SER A 253 -1.64 -17.52 -1.70
N LEU A 254 -2.41 -18.09 -2.64
CA LEU A 254 -2.92 -19.47 -2.54
C LEU A 254 -1.79 -20.51 -2.53
N LEU A 255 -0.58 -20.16 -3.00
CA LEU A 255 0.61 -21.00 -2.90
C LEU A 255 0.92 -21.40 -1.44
N GLN A 256 0.42 -20.64 -0.46
CA GLN A 256 0.49 -21.01 0.96
C GLN A 256 -0.03 -22.44 1.22
N TYR A 257 -1.08 -22.91 0.52
CA TYR A 257 -1.63 -24.25 0.71
C TYR A 257 -0.68 -25.35 0.25
N ALA A 258 0.07 -25.12 -0.84
CA ALA A 258 1.15 -26.02 -1.26
C ALA A 258 2.30 -26.01 -0.25
N CYS A 259 2.65 -24.83 0.28
CA CYS A 259 3.63 -24.71 1.37
C CYS A 259 3.18 -25.48 2.64
N PHE A 260 1.91 -25.38 3.06
CA PHE A 260 1.36 -26.15 4.18
C PHE A 260 1.41 -27.67 3.93
N ALA A 261 1.09 -28.11 2.71
CA ALA A 261 1.21 -29.53 2.33
C ALA A 261 2.66 -30.02 2.39
N LEU A 262 3.65 -29.19 2.00
CA LEU A 262 5.07 -29.51 2.12
C LEU A 262 5.53 -29.61 3.58
N VAL A 263 5.06 -28.72 4.46
CA VAL A 263 5.37 -28.76 5.90
C VAL A 263 4.80 -30.02 6.55
N ASN A 264 3.51 -30.30 6.31
CA ASN A 264 2.80 -31.40 6.98
C ASN A 264 3.10 -32.78 6.39
N GLY A 265 3.62 -32.85 5.15
CA GLY A 265 4.02 -34.09 4.49
C GLY A 265 5.54 -34.33 4.59
N PRO A 266 6.32 -34.10 3.52
CA PRO A 266 7.75 -34.46 3.46
C PRO A 266 8.64 -33.93 4.60
N LEU A 267 8.27 -32.80 5.21
CA LEU A 267 9.04 -32.16 6.28
C LEU A 267 8.61 -32.57 7.69
N HIS A 268 7.71 -33.56 7.84
CA HIS A 268 7.30 -34.14 9.12
C HIS A 268 6.81 -33.10 10.16
N GLY A 269 6.22 -32.00 9.70
CA GLY A 269 5.72 -30.90 10.53
C GLY A 269 6.75 -29.80 10.84
N ASP A 270 7.96 -29.83 10.28
CA ASP A 270 8.95 -28.74 10.43
C ASP A 270 8.83 -27.68 9.30
N PRO A 271 8.39 -26.45 9.61
CA PRO A 271 8.29 -25.36 8.64
C PRO A 271 9.62 -24.67 8.35
N LEU A 272 10.75 -25.04 8.99
CA LEU A 272 12.02 -24.32 8.88
C LEU A 272 12.47 -24.15 7.42
N TYR A 273 12.51 -25.22 6.63
CA TYR A 273 12.93 -25.17 5.23
C TYR A 273 12.00 -24.31 4.36
N VAL A 274 10.70 -24.36 4.59
CA VAL A 274 9.71 -23.54 3.87
C VAL A 274 9.85 -22.06 4.27
N ASN A 275 10.04 -21.77 5.56
CA ASN A 275 10.29 -20.42 6.05
C ASN A 275 11.60 -19.84 5.49
N ILE A 276 12.67 -20.64 5.38
CA ILE A 276 13.92 -20.24 4.71
C ILE A 276 13.67 -19.95 3.23
N GLY A 277 13.00 -20.86 2.50
CA GLY A 277 12.69 -20.68 1.08
C GLY A 277 11.87 -19.41 0.79
N VAL A 278 10.84 -19.13 1.60
CA VAL A 278 10.05 -17.89 1.47
C VAL A 278 10.84 -16.66 1.95
N SER A 279 11.74 -16.79 2.93
CA SER A 279 12.67 -15.69 3.31
C SER A 279 13.59 -15.31 2.16
N LEU A 280 14.15 -16.29 1.45
CA LEU A 280 14.95 -16.06 0.24
C LEU A 280 14.09 -15.45 -0.88
N LEU A 281 12.82 -15.87 -1.03
CA LEU A 281 11.90 -15.28 -2.01
C LEU A 281 11.66 -13.78 -1.76
N ILE A 282 11.64 -13.32 -0.50
CA ILE A 282 11.49 -11.88 -0.15
C ILE A 282 12.65 -11.02 -0.68
N LEU A 283 13.82 -11.61 -0.99
CA LEU A 283 14.89 -10.87 -1.68
C LEU A 283 14.42 -10.28 -3.02
N LEU A 284 13.47 -10.94 -3.72
CA LEU A 284 12.88 -10.43 -4.96
C LEU A 284 12.03 -9.18 -4.75
N ALA A 285 11.52 -8.92 -3.53
CA ALA A 285 10.77 -7.70 -3.25
C ALA A 285 11.65 -6.44 -3.44
N PHE A 286 12.95 -6.52 -3.12
CA PHE A 286 13.88 -5.39 -3.30
C PHE A 286 14.08 -4.97 -4.77
N ILE A 287 13.72 -5.81 -5.73
CA ILE A 287 13.75 -5.45 -7.17
C ILE A 287 12.82 -4.27 -7.45
N HIS A 288 11.69 -4.15 -6.75
CA HIS A 288 10.73 -3.08 -6.99
C HIS A 288 11.24 -1.68 -6.61
N PRO A 289 11.65 -1.37 -5.36
CA PRO A 289 12.22 -0.07 -5.02
C PRO A 289 13.48 0.24 -5.84
N LEU A 290 14.30 -0.78 -6.16
CA LEU A 290 15.45 -0.61 -7.07
C LEU A 290 15.01 -0.22 -8.49
N SER A 291 13.98 -0.87 -9.05
CA SER A 291 13.43 -0.51 -10.37
C SER A 291 12.81 0.88 -10.39
N VAL A 292 12.17 1.33 -9.30
CA VAL A 292 11.64 2.69 -9.19
C VAL A 292 12.79 3.70 -9.13
N PHE A 293 13.80 3.44 -8.29
CA PHE A 293 15.01 4.27 -8.20
C PHE A 293 15.74 4.41 -9.54
N LEU A 294 15.97 3.30 -10.24
CA LEU A 294 16.61 3.31 -11.56
C LEU A 294 15.76 4.03 -12.61
N HIS A 295 14.43 3.95 -12.53
CA HIS A 295 13.53 4.69 -13.41
C HIS A 295 13.62 6.20 -13.17
N CYS A 296 13.52 6.66 -11.92
CA CYS A 296 13.73 8.07 -11.55
C CYS A 296 15.11 8.58 -12.00
N ARG A 297 16.17 7.79 -11.82
CA ARG A 297 17.52 8.14 -12.28
C ARG A 297 17.62 8.24 -13.81
N SER A 298 16.92 7.38 -14.54
CA SER A 298 16.84 7.43 -16.01
C SER A 298 16.16 8.70 -16.50
N LEU A 299 15.07 9.12 -15.84
CA LEU A 299 14.35 10.35 -16.18
C LEU A 299 15.21 11.59 -15.88
N ALA A 300 15.87 11.64 -14.72
CA ALA A 300 16.82 12.71 -14.38
C ALA A 300 17.99 12.79 -15.38
N SER A 301 18.52 11.65 -15.85
CA SER A 301 19.57 11.62 -16.88
C SER A 301 19.08 12.13 -18.23
N GLN A 302 17.83 11.82 -18.62
CA GLN A 302 17.24 12.34 -19.85
C GLN A 302 17.02 13.86 -19.76
N ARG A 303 16.51 14.35 -18.62
CA ARG A 303 16.37 15.79 -18.34
C ARG A 303 17.72 16.53 -18.44
N ALA A 304 18.78 15.97 -17.87
CA ALA A 304 20.12 16.57 -17.94
C ALA A 304 20.66 16.66 -19.37
N ILE A 305 20.42 15.63 -20.22
CA ILE A 305 20.81 15.65 -21.63
C ILE A 305 20.02 16.73 -22.38
N SER A 306 18.69 16.75 -22.24
CA SER A 306 17.82 17.76 -22.89
C SER A 306 18.08 19.19 -22.44
N ALA A 307 18.58 19.41 -21.20
CA ALA A 307 18.98 20.74 -20.72
C ALA A 307 20.38 21.18 -21.19
N SER A 308 21.15 20.27 -21.80
CA SER A 308 22.48 20.52 -22.37
C SER A 308 22.52 20.60 -23.90
N SER A 309 21.35 20.46 -24.55
CA SER A 309 21.15 20.46 -26.01
C SER A 309 20.45 21.74 -26.48
#